data_AF-A0A7Y5K3U0-F1
#
_entry.id   AF-A0A7Y5K3U0-F1
#
_cell.length_a   1.000
_cell.length_b   1.000
_cell.length_c   1.000
_cell.angle_alpha   90.00
_cell.angle_beta   90.00
_cell.angle_gamma   90.00
#
_symmetry.space_group_name_H-M   'P 1'
#
loop_
_entity.id
_entity.type
_entity.pdbx_description
1 polymer ?
#
loop_
_entity_poly.entity_id
_entity_poly.type
_entity_poly.pdbx_seq_one_letter_code
_entity_poly.pdbx_strand_id
1 'polypeptide(L)'
;MSFLSPLALALAAAALVPLLLHLRRRRVARTVDFPAARYLARATRDHERTLRARSSLLAILRILLVLVLALAASRPLARFGSGHGRAALALLVDNSLSSGAVVAGRSTLDDARDAARAVLDAAGREDRLWLVTADGTVIAGDAAALRAVLDTL
;
A
#
# COMPACT_ATOMS: atom_id res chain seq x y z
N MET A 1 4.07 10.39 -2.33
CA MET A 1 3.01 9.35 -2.27
C MET A 1 2.64 9.02 -3.71
N SER A 2 3.04 7.86 -4.19
CA SER A 2 2.74 7.39 -5.55
C SER A 2 1.52 6.47 -5.50
N PHE A 3 0.60 6.58 -6.46
CA PHE A 3 -0.55 5.69 -6.58
C PHE A 3 -0.36 4.82 -7.81
N LEU A 4 -0.45 3.49 -7.65
CA LEU A 4 -0.31 2.54 -8.75
C LEU A 4 -1.45 2.64 -9.78
N SER A 5 -2.61 3.14 -9.36
CA SER A 5 -3.80 3.29 -10.20
C SER A 5 -4.54 4.60 -9.87
N PRO A 6 -4.10 5.75 -10.41
CA PRO A 6 -4.76 7.03 -10.14
C PRO A 6 -6.24 7.04 -10.56
N LEU A 7 -6.62 6.25 -11.56
CA LEU A 7 -8.01 6.04 -11.96
C LEU A 7 -8.88 5.37 -10.88
N ALA A 8 -8.29 4.58 -9.98
CA ALA A 8 -9.04 3.96 -8.89
C ALA A 8 -9.55 4.98 -7.87
N LEU A 9 -8.99 6.20 -7.81
CA LEU A 9 -9.55 7.30 -7.02
C LEU A 9 -10.96 7.69 -7.51
N ALA A 10 -11.30 7.44 -8.78
CA ALA A 10 -12.65 7.65 -9.28
C ALA A 10 -13.67 6.76 -8.57
N LEU A 11 -13.28 5.60 -8.02
CA LEU A 11 -14.16 4.78 -7.18
C LEU A 11 -14.54 5.48 -5.88
N ALA A 12 -13.78 6.47 -5.41
CA ALA A 12 -14.19 7.29 -4.28
C ALA A 12 -15.48 8.08 -4.58
N ALA A 13 -15.80 8.34 -5.86
CA ALA A 13 -17.09 8.89 -6.25
C ALA A 13 -18.27 7.95 -5.93
N ALA A 14 -18.05 6.64 -5.74
CA ALA A 14 -19.09 5.74 -5.24
C ALA A 14 -19.51 6.09 -3.80
N ALA A 15 -18.64 6.74 -3.01
CA ALA A 15 -18.98 7.23 -1.67
C ALA A 15 -19.97 8.42 -1.73
N LEU A 16 -20.07 9.13 -2.87
CA LEU A 16 -21.08 10.16 -3.05
C LEU A 16 -22.49 9.57 -3.09
N VAL A 17 -22.69 8.34 -3.58
CA VAL A 17 -24.02 7.71 -3.70
C VAL A 17 -24.75 7.62 -2.35
N PRO A 18 -24.18 7.02 -1.28
CA PRO A 18 -24.83 6.99 0.03
C PRO A 18 -24.96 8.38 0.66
N LEU A 19 -24.01 9.30 0.41
CA LEU A 19 -24.08 10.69 0.89
C LEU A 19 -25.27 11.43 0.26
N LEU A 20 -25.44 11.33 -1.06
CA LEU A 20 -26.57 11.90 -1.81
C LEU A 20 -27.90 11.27 -1.39
N LEU A 21 -27.95 9.95 -1.20
CA LEU A 21 -29.15 9.27 -0.69
C LEU A 21 -29.49 9.69 0.74
N HIS A 22 -28.50 10.02 1.58
CA HIS A 22 -28.72 10.56 2.91
C HIS A 22 -29.31 11.97 2.86
N LEU A 23 -28.74 12.86 2.04
CA LEU A 23 -29.22 14.23 1.85
C LEU A 23 -30.63 14.27 1.22
N ARG A 24 -30.94 13.32 0.33
CA ARG A 24 -32.26 13.14 -0.29
C ARG A 24 -33.30 12.55 0.66
N ARG A 25 -32.93 11.95 1.79
CA ARG A 25 -33.86 11.55 2.86
C ARG A 25 -34.35 12.77 3.65
N ARG A 26 -34.87 13.79 2.96
CA ARG A 26 -35.87 14.66 3.57
C ARG A 26 -37.09 13.77 3.84
N ARG A 27 -37.34 13.50 5.12
CA ARG A 27 -38.56 12.83 5.56
C ARG A 27 -39.74 13.66 5.06
N VAL A 28 -40.36 13.23 3.96
CA VAL A 28 -41.74 13.60 3.68
C VAL A 28 -42.56 12.84 4.70
N ALA A 29 -42.59 13.37 5.93
CA ALA A 29 -43.62 13.00 6.88
C ALA A 29 -44.91 13.50 6.24
N ARG A 30 -45.65 12.61 5.57
CA ARG A 30 -47.03 12.90 5.21
C ARG A 30 -47.74 13.13 6.54
N THR A 31 -48.03 14.39 6.84
CA THR A 31 -48.90 14.80 7.92
C THR A 31 -50.30 14.35 7.53
N VAL A 32 -50.71 13.20 8.06
CA VAL A 32 -52.10 12.74 7.97
C VAL A 32 -52.75 13.20 9.27
N ASP A 33 -53.68 14.16 9.19
CA ASP A 33 -54.46 14.61 10.35
C ASP A 33 -55.40 13.48 10.78
N PHE A 34 -54.96 12.69 11.78
CA PHE A 34 -55.74 11.59 12.33
C PHE A 34 -56.10 11.90 13.80
N PRO A 35 -57.38 12.20 14.13
CA PRO A 35 -57.80 12.65 15.46
C PRO A 35 -57.48 11.66 16.60
N ALA A 36 -57.45 10.35 16.31
CA ALA A 36 -57.11 9.30 17.29
C ALA A 36 -55.60 9.20 17.60
N ALA A 37 -54.72 9.83 16.80
CA ALA A 37 -53.27 9.74 16.96
C ALA A 37 -52.72 10.60 18.11
N ARG A 38 -53.54 11.49 18.72
CA ARG A 38 -53.10 12.36 19.83
C ARG A 38 -52.72 11.57 21.09
N TYR A 39 -53.28 10.37 21.28
CA TYR A 39 -52.91 9.45 22.36
C TYR A 39 -51.64 8.63 22.03
N LEU A 40 -51.43 8.29 20.76
CA LEU A 40 -50.24 7.55 20.29
C LEU A 40 -48.98 8.44 20.22
N ALA A 41 -49.15 9.73 19.92
CA ALA A 41 -48.07 10.71 19.79
C ALA A 41 -47.26 10.92 21.09
N ARG A 42 -47.82 10.61 22.26
CA ARG A 42 -47.11 10.66 23.54
C ARG A 42 -46.17 9.46 23.73
N ALA A 43 -46.52 8.29 23.19
CA ALA A 43 -45.70 7.07 23.28
C ALA A 43 -44.55 7.03 22.25
N THR A 44 -44.72 7.68 21.09
CA THR A 44 -43.69 7.69 20.03
C THR A 44 -42.55 8.68 20.25
N ARG A 45 -42.71 9.69 21.11
CA ARG A 45 -41.68 10.73 21.34
C ARG A 45 -40.37 10.17 21.91
N ASP A 46 -40.44 9.14 22.74
CA ASP A 46 -39.24 8.53 23.33
C ASP A 46 -38.51 7.60 22.34
N HIS A 47 -39.23 7.00 21.39
CA HIS A 47 -38.64 6.11 20.38
C HIS A 47 -38.00 6.86 19.20
N GLU A 48 -38.43 8.09 18.91
CA GLU A 48 -37.88 8.87 17.80
C GLU A 48 -36.40 9.25 17.99
N ARG A 49 -35.94 9.47 19.22
CA ARG A 49 -34.53 9.84 19.49
C ARG A 49 -33.58 8.67 19.20
N THR A 50 -33.91 7.48 19.69
CA THR A 50 -33.12 6.26 19.48
C THR A 50 -33.10 5.85 18.01
N LEU A 51 -34.24 5.95 17.31
CA LEU A 51 -34.32 5.64 15.87
C LEU A 51 -33.50 6.63 15.01
N ARG A 52 -33.45 7.92 15.39
CA ARG A 52 -32.61 8.92 14.69
C ARG A 52 -31.13 8.64 14.89
N ALA A 53 -30.69 8.36 16.13
CA ALA A 53 -29.29 8.07 16.45
C ALA A 53 -28.79 6.77 15.77
N ARG A 54 -29.63 5.73 15.71
CA ARG A 54 -29.30 4.49 14.99
C ARG A 54 -29.21 4.72 13.48
N SER A 55 -30.07 5.58 12.93
CA SER A 55 -30.08 5.91 11.49
C SER A 55 -28.85 6.72 11.05
N SER A 56 -28.32 7.60 11.90
CA SER A 56 -27.09 8.35 11.61
C SER A 56 -25.85 7.48 11.75
N LEU A 57 -25.80 6.60 12.77
CA LEU A 57 -24.69 5.65 12.94
C LEU A 57 -24.56 4.70 11.74
N LEU A 58 -25.68 4.15 11.25
CA LEU A 58 -25.69 3.30 10.05
C LEU A 58 -25.27 4.05 8.79
N ALA A 59 -25.58 5.34 8.68
CA ALA A 59 -25.15 6.17 7.56
C ALA A 59 -23.63 6.41 7.59
N ILE A 60 -23.08 6.74 8.76
CA ILE A 60 -21.62 6.91 8.95
C ILE A 60 -20.89 5.61 8.62
N LEU A 61 -21.35 4.48 9.15
CA LEU A 61 -20.73 3.18 8.89
C LEU A 61 -20.77 2.82 7.40
N ARG A 62 -21.86 3.12 6.69
CA ARG A 62 -21.96 2.89 5.25
C ARG A 62 -20.97 3.74 4.46
N ILE A 63 -20.80 5.02 4.80
CA ILE A 63 -19.81 5.88 4.15
C ILE A 63 -18.39 5.38 4.45
N LEU A 64 -18.11 5.04 5.71
CA LEU A 64 -16.82 4.51 6.14
C LEU A 64 -16.46 3.23 5.35
N LEU A 65 -17.43 2.31 5.19
CA LEU A 65 -17.24 1.08 4.42
C LEU A 65 -16.84 1.37 2.97
N VAL A 66 -17.55 2.28 2.29
CA VAL A 66 -17.22 2.63 0.90
C VAL A 66 -15.85 3.31 0.82
N LEU A 67 -15.51 4.16 1.80
CA LEU A 67 -14.20 4.81 1.86
C LEU A 67 -13.06 3.79 2.04
N VAL A 68 -13.24 2.83 2.94
CA VAL A 68 -12.27 1.74 3.18
C VAL A 68 -12.11 0.87 1.93
N LEU A 69 -13.20 0.54 1.24
CA LEU A 69 -13.14 -0.22 -0.01
C LEU A 69 -12.42 0.55 -1.12
N ALA A 70 -12.71 1.85 -1.27
CA ALA A 70 -12.03 2.71 -2.24
C ALA A 70 -10.52 2.82 -1.94
N LEU A 71 -10.16 2.99 -0.66
CA LEU A 71 -8.76 3.01 -0.23
C LEU A 71 -8.08 1.67 -0.51
N ALA A 72 -8.69 0.54 -0.15
CA ALA A 72 -8.16 -0.79 -0.43
C ALA A 72 -7.96 -1.03 -1.94
N ALA A 73 -8.92 -0.61 -2.77
CA ALA A 73 -8.85 -0.72 -4.22
C ALA A 73 -7.77 0.19 -4.84
N SER A 74 -7.56 1.38 -4.27
CA SER A 74 -6.51 2.30 -4.72
C SER A 74 -5.08 1.86 -4.34
N ARG A 75 -4.95 0.82 -3.50
CA ARG A 75 -3.69 0.25 -2.99
C ARG A 75 -2.65 1.35 -2.73
N PRO A 76 -2.93 2.30 -1.82
CA PRO A 76 -2.01 3.41 -1.57
C PRO A 76 -0.65 2.84 -1.19
N LEU A 77 0.39 3.21 -1.95
CA LEU A 77 1.78 2.92 -1.59
C LEU A 77 2.17 3.87 -0.46
N ALA A 78 1.60 3.66 0.70
CA ALA A 78 2.12 4.21 1.92
C ALA A 78 3.07 3.17 2.49
N ARG A 79 4.35 3.55 2.62
CA ARG A 79 5.36 2.77 3.34
C ARG A 79 5.01 2.79 4.84
N PHE A 80 3.94 2.11 5.22
CA PHE A 80 3.57 1.89 6.62
C PHE A 80 4.37 0.69 7.13
N GLY A 81 5.63 0.96 7.47
CA GLY A 81 6.57 -0.02 7.96
C GLY A 81 7.98 0.23 7.43
N SER A 82 8.96 0.23 8.33
CA SER A 82 10.39 0.13 8.02
C SER A 82 10.80 -1.31 7.63
N GLY A 83 9.84 -2.20 7.39
CA GLY A 83 10.09 -3.57 6.97
C GLY A 83 10.62 -3.58 5.55
N HIS A 84 11.85 -4.04 5.37
CA HIS A 84 12.35 -4.46 4.07
C HIS A 84 11.48 -5.63 3.62
N GLY A 85 10.55 -5.36 2.71
CA GLY A 85 9.72 -6.41 2.10
C GLY A 85 10.61 -7.31 1.26
N ARG A 86 10.33 -8.62 1.28
CA ARG A 86 11.07 -9.64 0.52
C ARG A 86 11.34 -9.17 -0.91
N ALA A 87 12.59 -8.86 -1.21
CA ALA A 87 13.05 -8.44 -2.52
C ALA A 87 13.78 -9.58 -3.23
N ALA A 88 13.70 -9.57 -4.56
CA ALA A 88 14.52 -10.41 -5.41
C ALA A 88 15.53 -9.49 -6.10
N LEU A 89 16.82 -9.64 -5.79
CA LEU A 89 17.87 -8.75 -6.25
C LEU A 89 18.91 -9.54 -7.03
N ALA A 90 19.16 -9.13 -8.28
CA ALA A 90 20.26 -9.62 -9.09
C ALA A 90 21.30 -8.52 -9.25
N LEU A 91 22.52 -8.75 -8.74
CA LEU A 91 23.67 -7.88 -8.93
C LEU A 91 24.44 -8.35 -10.15
N LEU A 92 24.60 -7.49 -11.16
CA LEU A 92 25.46 -7.76 -12.30
C LEU A 92 26.82 -7.09 -12.08
N VAL A 93 27.89 -7.87 -12.07
CA VAL A 93 29.27 -7.40 -11.92
C VAL A 93 30.05 -7.72 -13.18
N ASP A 94 30.58 -6.67 -13.82
CA ASP A 94 31.43 -6.81 -15.00
C ASP A 94 32.87 -7.13 -14.60
N ASN A 95 33.26 -8.41 -14.74
CA ASN A 95 34.59 -8.94 -14.49
C ASN A 95 35.42 -9.10 -15.78
N SER A 96 35.09 -8.37 -16.85
CA SER A 96 35.88 -8.40 -18.08
C SER A 96 37.30 -7.83 -17.88
N LEU A 97 38.23 -8.22 -18.76
CA LEU A 97 39.63 -7.76 -18.72
C LEU A 97 39.77 -6.23 -18.76
N SER A 98 38.82 -5.53 -19.38
CA SER A 98 38.77 -4.06 -19.39
C SER A 98 38.47 -3.47 -18.02
N SER A 99 37.67 -4.16 -17.20
CA SER A 99 37.26 -3.68 -15.87
C SER A 99 38.37 -3.79 -14.82
N GLY A 100 39.37 -4.65 -15.06
CA GLY A 100 40.55 -4.81 -14.22
C GLY A 100 41.67 -3.78 -14.47
N ALA A 101 41.49 -2.84 -15.42
CA ALA A 101 42.46 -1.79 -15.67
C ALA A 101 42.57 -0.87 -14.46
N VAL A 102 43.77 -0.81 -13.86
CA VAL A 102 44.04 0.03 -12.69
C VAL A 102 44.36 1.45 -13.16
N VAL A 103 43.51 2.41 -12.82
CA VAL A 103 43.73 3.83 -13.06
C VAL A 103 43.84 4.52 -11.71
N ALA A 104 44.94 5.22 -11.46
CA ALA A 104 45.19 5.91 -10.18
C ALA A 104 45.10 5.00 -8.93
N GLY A 105 45.56 3.75 -9.04
CA GLY A 105 45.65 2.81 -7.92
C GLY A 105 44.36 2.06 -7.57
N ARG A 106 43.28 2.26 -8.34
CA ARG A 106 42.04 1.48 -8.24
C ARG A 106 41.57 1.03 -9.62
N SER A 107 40.95 -0.14 -9.68
CA SER A 107 40.26 -0.61 -10.87
C SER A 107 38.77 -0.29 -10.80
N THR A 108 38.10 -0.19 -11.94
CA THR A 108 36.63 -0.08 -11.98
C THR A 108 35.95 -1.30 -11.35
N LEU A 109 36.63 -2.45 -11.35
CA LEU A 109 36.16 -3.66 -10.68
C LEU A 109 36.19 -3.51 -9.15
N ASP A 110 37.16 -2.79 -8.58
CA ASP A 110 37.21 -2.51 -7.13
C ASP A 110 36.02 -1.66 -6.70
N ASP A 111 35.72 -0.60 -7.46
CA ASP A 111 34.56 0.27 -7.20
C ASP A 111 33.23 -0.52 -7.33
N ALA A 112 33.15 -1.42 -8.32
CA ALA A 112 31.99 -2.30 -8.49
C ALA A 112 31.83 -3.28 -7.32
N ARG A 113 32.92 -3.84 -6.78
CA ARG A 113 32.89 -4.69 -5.59
C ARG A 113 32.41 -3.92 -4.36
N ASP A 114 32.90 -2.71 -4.15
CA ASP A 114 32.49 -1.88 -3.01
C ASP A 114 31.01 -1.50 -3.08
N ALA A 115 30.52 -1.14 -4.27
CA ALA A 115 29.10 -0.91 -4.50
C ALA A 115 28.27 -2.18 -4.27
N ALA A 116 28.73 -3.34 -4.75
CA ALA A 116 28.04 -4.61 -4.54
C ALA A 116 27.98 -4.99 -3.06
N ARG A 117 29.05 -4.79 -2.29
CA ARG A 117 29.08 -5.02 -0.84
C ARG A 117 28.08 -4.12 -0.11
N ALA A 118 28.03 -2.83 -0.44
CA ALA A 118 27.07 -1.91 0.18
C ALA A 118 25.61 -2.33 -0.05
N VAL A 119 25.31 -2.89 -1.23
CA VAL A 119 23.98 -3.40 -1.55
C VAL A 119 23.68 -4.70 -0.79
N LEU A 120 24.64 -5.62 -0.68
CA LEU A 120 24.49 -6.83 0.11
C LEU A 120 24.33 -6.55 1.61
N ASP A 121 25.01 -5.53 2.13
CA ASP A 121 24.89 -5.09 3.54
C ASP A 121 23.52 -4.47 3.84
N ALA A 122 22.88 -3.87 2.83
CA ALA A 122 21.52 -3.33 2.92
C ALA A 122 20.42 -4.39 2.68
N ALA A 123 20.77 -5.59 2.20
CA ALA A 123 19.80 -6.63 1.91
C ALA A 123 19.24 -7.28 3.19
N GLY A 124 17.93 -7.56 3.18
CA GLY A 124 17.26 -8.27 4.26
C GLY A 124 17.59 -9.76 4.27
N ARG A 125 17.47 -10.41 5.43
CA ARG A 125 17.70 -11.87 5.59
C ARG A 125 16.77 -12.75 4.75
N GLU A 126 15.61 -12.21 4.38
CA GLU A 126 14.57 -12.90 3.62
C GLU A 126 14.62 -12.57 2.12
N ASP A 127 15.58 -11.75 1.69
CA ASP A 127 15.76 -11.37 0.30
C ASP A 127 16.44 -12.50 -0.46
N ARG A 128 16.02 -12.69 -1.71
CA ARG A 128 16.68 -13.63 -2.62
C ARG A 128 17.72 -12.87 -3.42
N LEU A 129 18.96 -13.32 -3.33
CA LEU A 129 20.11 -12.65 -3.92
C LEU A 129 20.73 -13.51 -5.00
N TRP A 130 21.05 -12.88 -6.12
CA TRP A 130 21.81 -13.47 -7.21
C TRP A 130 22.98 -12.56 -7.55
N LEU A 131 24.16 -13.16 -7.71
CA LEU A 131 25.30 -12.51 -8.35
C LEU A 131 25.43 -13.07 -9.76
N VAL A 132 25.45 -12.17 -10.73
CA VAL A 132 25.62 -12.47 -12.14
C VAL A 132 26.90 -11.79 -12.60
N THR A 133 27.82 -12.55 -13.14
CA THR A 133 29.07 -12.01 -13.67
C THR A 133 28.98 -11.86 -15.19
N ALA A 134 29.80 -10.98 -15.78
CA ALA A 134 29.80 -10.76 -17.22
C ALA A 134 30.25 -12.00 -18.03
N ASP A 135 31.03 -12.90 -17.44
CA ASP A 135 31.36 -14.22 -18.01
C ASP A 135 30.20 -15.23 -17.94
N GLY A 136 29.03 -14.82 -17.45
CA GLY A 136 27.79 -15.58 -17.51
C GLY A 136 27.59 -16.53 -16.32
N THR A 137 28.41 -16.45 -15.28
CA THR A 137 28.17 -17.23 -14.06
C THR A 137 27.03 -16.60 -13.27
N VAL A 138 26.13 -17.45 -12.78
CA VAL A 138 24.99 -17.04 -11.96
C VAL A 138 25.05 -17.81 -10.67
N ILE A 139 25.24 -17.08 -9.57
CA ILE A 139 25.38 -17.65 -8.23
C ILE A 139 24.25 -17.11 -7.37
N ALA A 140 23.41 -18.01 -6.86
CA ALA A 140 22.36 -17.69 -5.92
C ALA A 140 22.81 -18.07 -4.50
N GLY A 141 22.56 -17.22 -3.51
CA GLY A 141 23.00 -17.49 -2.15
C GLY A 141 22.55 -16.45 -1.14
N ASP A 142 23.05 -16.60 0.08
CA ASP A 142 22.94 -15.57 1.11
C ASP A 142 24.01 -14.49 0.90
N ALA A 143 23.84 -13.36 1.60
CA ALA A 143 24.76 -12.23 1.47
C ALA A 143 26.21 -12.61 1.81
N ALA A 144 26.41 -13.56 2.74
CA ALA A 144 27.74 -14.03 3.13
C ALA A 144 28.41 -14.85 2.02
N ALA A 145 27.69 -15.79 1.40
CA ALA A 145 28.21 -16.59 0.29
C ALA A 145 28.52 -15.70 -0.93
N LEU A 146 27.63 -14.75 -1.26
CA LEU A 146 27.88 -13.84 -2.37
C LEU A 146 29.07 -12.90 -2.13
N ARG A 147 29.30 -12.49 -0.88
CA ARG A 147 30.48 -11.69 -0.51
C ARG A 147 31.78 -12.47 -0.71
N ALA A 148 31.81 -13.73 -0.29
CA ALA A 148 32.97 -14.59 -0.50
C ALA A 148 33.29 -14.75 -1.99
N VAL A 149 32.27 -14.86 -2.84
CA VAL A 149 32.45 -14.92 -4.30
C VAL A 149 32.93 -13.59 -4.87
N LEU A 150 32.37 -12.45 -4.44
CA LEU A 150 32.83 -11.11 -4.87
C LEU A 150 34.31 -10.86 -4.55
N ASP A 151 34.81 -11.41 -3.45
CA ASP A 151 36.21 -11.29 -3.05
C ASP A 151 37.15 -12.14 -3.94
N THR A 152 36.62 -13.17 -4.62
CA THR A 152 37.38 -14.05 -5.53
C THR A 152 37.36 -13.64 -7.00
N LEU A 153 36.47 -12.72 -7.38
CA LEU A 153 36.51 -12.08 -8.70
C LEU A 153 37.78 -11.25 -8.85
#